data_AF-A0A0Q8U898-F1
#
_entry.id   AF-A0A0Q8U898-F1
#
_cell.length_a   1.000
_cell.length_b   1.000
_cell.length_c   1.000
_cell.angle_alpha   90.00
_cell.angle_beta   90.00
_cell.angle_gamma   90.00
#
_symmetry.space_group_name_H-M   'P 1'
#
loop_
_entity.id
_entity.type
_entity.pdbx_description
1 polymer ?
#
loop_
_entity_poly.entity_id
_entity_poly.type
_entity_poly.pdbx_seq_one_letter_code
_entity_poly.pdbx_strand_id
1 'polypeptide(L)'
;MTTVDLRQGARLAGAPLHASPVGRAPDYHALGTFSETWAFLEYFLERCAKTGGGEIATDQALSLQARLDALDHLDLGAQRSEALALTAEIRVVAHRRQAALQDLARASLNRMGLSQFDLPAAPPFGDDKALDALHMKTCDLVRRSVLLLCALEKARS
;
A
#
# COMPACT_ATOMS: atom_id res chain seq x y z
N MET A 1 12.93 24.30 17.95
CA MET A 1 13.85 23.65 17.00
C MET A 1 13.78 24.39 15.69
N THR A 2 14.84 25.10 15.32
CA THR A 2 14.91 25.92 14.10
C THR A 2 15.74 25.18 13.05
N THR A 3 15.51 25.48 11.78
CA THR A 3 16.09 24.84 10.57
C THR A 3 17.62 24.81 10.49
N VAL A 4 18.31 25.44 11.44
CA VAL A 4 19.77 25.50 11.55
C VAL A 4 20.35 24.17 12.06
N ASP A 5 19.63 23.45 12.92
CA ASP A 5 20.12 22.19 13.52
C ASP A 5 20.28 21.05 12.49
N LEU A 6 19.55 21.10 11.37
CA LEU A 6 19.66 20.09 10.30
C LEU A 6 20.97 20.19 9.51
N ARG A 7 21.63 21.36 9.49
CA ARG A 7 22.88 21.56 8.74
C ARG A 7 24.13 21.17 9.53
N GLN A 8 24.06 21.15 10.86
CA GLN A 8 25.22 20.92 11.72
C GLN A 8 25.51 19.44 12.00
N GLY A 9 24.51 18.55 11.91
CA GLY A 9 24.71 17.10 12.06
C GLY A 9 25.51 16.44 10.93
N ALA A 10 25.69 17.12 9.79
CA ALA A 10 26.28 16.53 8.58
C ALA A 10 27.82 16.63 8.49
N ARG A 11 28.52 17.18 9.49
CA ARG A 11 29.91 17.64 9.29
C ARG A 11 31.03 16.99 10.09
N LEU A 12 30.80 16.01 10.97
CA LEU A 12 31.91 15.42 11.73
C LEU A 12 31.75 13.91 11.90
N ALA A 13 32.13 13.15 10.87
CA ALA A 13 32.83 11.88 11.02
C ALA A 13 33.50 11.53 9.69
N GLY A 14 34.83 11.62 9.64
CA GLY A 14 35.61 11.01 8.57
C GLY A 14 35.40 9.49 8.64
N ALA A 15 34.67 8.96 7.68
CA ALA A 15 34.57 7.54 7.39
C ALA A 15 34.73 7.39 5.86
N PRO A 16 35.37 6.31 5.39
CA PRO A 16 35.83 6.22 4.02
C PRO A 16 34.64 6.36 3.07
N LEU A 17 34.90 6.91 1.89
CA LEU A 17 34.05 6.79 0.71
C LEU A 17 33.89 5.30 0.41
N HIS A 18 33.04 4.61 1.18
CA HIS A 18 32.37 3.44 0.69
C HIS A 18 31.64 3.94 -0.54
N ALA A 19 32.13 3.52 -1.69
CA ALA A 19 31.30 3.40 -2.88
C ALA A 19 30.09 2.57 -2.44
N SER A 20 29.10 3.26 -1.90
CA SER A 20 27.78 2.71 -1.64
C SER A 20 27.37 2.21 -3.01
N PRO A 21 27.09 0.90 -3.19
CA PRO A 21 26.66 0.40 -4.48
C PRO A 21 25.49 1.31 -4.85
N VAL A 22 25.64 2.09 -5.92
CA VAL A 22 24.62 3.04 -6.34
C VAL A 22 23.43 2.16 -6.69
N GLY A 23 22.58 1.91 -5.71
CA GLY A 23 21.36 1.14 -5.88
C GLY A 23 20.61 1.81 -7.01
N ARG A 24 20.11 1.01 -7.94
CA ARG A 24 19.38 1.49 -9.12
C ARG A 24 18.35 2.53 -8.71
N ALA A 25 18.17 3.55 -9.54
CA ALA A 25 17.15 4.57 -9.29
C ALA A 25 15.78 3.92 -9.17
N PRO A 26 15.04 4.19 -8.08
CA PRO A 26 13.69 3.69 -8.00
C PRO A 26 12.86 4.22 -9.18
N ASP A 27 12.03 3.35 -9.73
CA ASP A 27 11.10 3.73 -10.78
C ASP A 27 9.89 4.45 -10.18
N TYR A 28 10.01 5.79 -10.07
CA TYR A 28 8.94 6.64 -9.55
C TYR A 28 7.72 6.69 -10.48
N HIS A 29 7.87 6.38 -11.76
CA HIS A 29 6.73 6.33 -12.69
C HIS A 29 5.88 5.09 -12.38
N ALA A 30 6.50 3.90 -12.32
CA ALA A 30 5.83 2.67 -11.94
C ALA A 30 5.17 2.78 -10.54
N LEU A 31 5.82 3.49 -9.61
CA LEU A 31 5.25 3.79 -8.30
C LEU A 31 3.98 4.65 -8.39
N GLY A 32 3.98 5.67 -9.25
CA GLY A 32 2.83 6.54 -9.46
C GLY A 32 1.62 5.75 -9.93
N THR A 33 1.78 4.95 -10.99
CA THR A 33 0.74 4.08 -11.53
C THR A 33 0.24 3.08 -10.50
N PHE A 34 1.15 2.45 -9.75
CA PHE A 34 0.78 1.55 -8.67
C PHE A 34 -0.03 2.24 -7.58
N SER A 35 0.37 3.44 -7.16
CA SER A 35 -0.30 4.20 -6.10
C SER A 35 -1.70 4.62 -6.49
N GLU A 36 -1.90 5.02 -7.75
CA GLU A 36 -3.22 5.32 -8.31
C GLU A 36 -4.12 4.07 -8.34
N THR A 37 -3.58 2.94 -8.79
CA THR A 37 -4.30 1.66 -8.81
C THR A 37 -4.73 1.22 -7.42
N TRP A 38 -3.86 1.44 -6.42
CA TRP A 38 -4.18 1.17 -5.02
C TRP A 38 -5.33 2.05 -4.51
N ALA A 39 -5.37 3.33 -4.89
CA ALA A 39 -6.45 4.23 -4.52
C ALA A 39 -7.80 3.77 -5.11
N PHE A 40 -7.82 3.26 -6.35
CA PHE A 40 -9.03 2.65 -6.92
C PHE A 40 -9.48 1.42 -6.14
N LEU A 41 -8.55 0.56 -5.72
CA LEU A 41 -8.89 -0.59 -4.88
C LEU A 41 -9.56 -0.15 -3.58
N GLU A 42 -8.98 0.83 -2.87
CA GLU A 42 -9.55 1.36 -1.63
C GLU A 42 -10.96 1.94 -1.84
N TYR A 43 -11.15 2.67 -2.94
CA TYR A 43 -12.46 3.21 -3.33
C TYR A 43 -13.52 2.12 -3.52
N PHE A 44 -13.21 1.05 -4.28
CA PHE A 44 -14.17 -0.02 -4.54
C PHE A 44 -14.44 -0.87 -3.29
N LEU A 45 -13.47 -1.08 -2.42
CA LEU A 45 -13.68 -1.76 -1.14
C LEU A 45 -14.62 -0.97 -0.23
N GLU A 46 -14.44 0.35 -0.16
CA GLU A 46 -15.35 1.22 0.58
C GLU A 46 -16.78 1.16 0.03
N ARG A 47 -16.93 1.16 -1.30
CA ARG A 47 -18.22 0.97 -1.96
C ARG A 47 -18.84 -0.38 -1.60
N CYS A 48 -18.08 -1.47 -1.66
CA CYS A 48 -18.57 -2.80 -1.30
C CYS A 48 -19.06 -2.85 0.16
N ALA A 49 -18.29 -2.30 1.10
CA ALA A 49 -18.65 -2.27 2.52
C ALA A 49 -19.94 -1.46 2.78
N LYS A 50 -20.07 -0.29 2.13
CA LYS A 50 -21.29 0.55 2.19
C LYS A 50 -22.50 -0.15 1.58
N THR A 51 -22.34 -0.77 0.41
CA THR A 51 -23.45 -1.46 -0.27
C THR A 51 -23.90 -2.70 0.50
N GLY A 52 -22.98 -3.40 1.14
CA GLY A 52 -23.24 -4.60 1.94
C GLY A 52 -24.05 -4.38 3.22
N GLY A 53 -24.31 -3.14 3.62
CA GLY A 53 -25.10 -2.85 4.81
C GLY A 53 -24.27 -2.68 6.09
N GLY A 54 -22.96 -2.45 5.98
CA GLY A 54 -22.20 -1.95 7.11
C GLY A 54 -22.74 -0.57 7.52
N GLU A 55 -23.28 -0.46 8.74
CA GLU A 55 -23.55 0.84 9.37
C GLU A 55 -22.22 1.54 9.60
N ILE A 56 -21.78 2.30 8.60
CA ILE A 56 -20.55 3.07 8.68
C ILE A 56 -20.93 4.43 9.23
N ALA A 57 -20.65 4.65 10.51
CA ALA A 57 -20.75 5.97 11.13
C ALA A 57 -19.86 6.97 10.37
N THR A 58 -20.54 7.83 9.59
CA THR A 58 -20.24 9.20 9.12
C THR A 58 -18.79 9.72 9.01
N ASP A 59 -18.55 10.42 7.89
CA ASP A 59 -17.57 11.49 7.63
C ASP A 59 -16.06 11.22 7.72
N GLN A 60 -15.60 10.04 8.13
CA GLN A 60 -14.19 9.67 8.02
C GLN A 60 -13.96 8.49 7.08
N ALA A 61 -12.91 8.61 6.25
CA ALA A 61 -12.43 7.49 5.44
C ALA A 61 -11.98 6.36 6.37
N LEU A 62 -12.67 5.23 6.31
CA LEU A 62 -12.32 4.04 7.09
C LEU A 62 -10.88 3.60 6.78
N SER A 63 -10.18 3.12 7.79
CA SER A 63 -8.90 2.44 7.56
C SER A 63 -9.13 1.23 6.65
N LEU A 64 -8.10 0.84 5.88
CA LEU A 64 -8.18 -0.37 5.05
C LEU A 64 -8.62 -1.58 5.88
N GLN A 65 -8.05 -1.75 7.07
CA GLN A 65 -8.40 -2.83 7.96
C GLN A 65 -9.90 -2.83 8.31
N ALA A 66 -10.46 -1.69 8.69
CA ALA A 66 -11.89 -1.58 9.00
C ALA A 66 -12.78 -1.90 7.79
N ARG A 67 -12.37 -1.52 6.57
CA ARG A 67 -13.11 -1.88 5.33
C ARG A 67 -13.09 -3.39 5.09
N LEU A 68 -11.95 -4.03 5.27
CA LEU A 68 -11.81 -5.49 5.08
C LEU A 68 -12.58 -6.26 6.15
N ASP A 69 -12.51 -5.80 7.40
CA ASP A 69 -13.25 -6.42 8.50
C ASP A 69 -14.76 -6.26 8.28
N ALA A 70 -15.23 -5.10 7.83
CA ALA A 70 -16.64 -4.92 7.48
C ALA A 70 -17.07 -5.96 6.42
N LEU A 71 -16.30 -6.13 5.34
CA LEU A 71 -16.58 -7.11 4.28
C LEU A 71 -16.60 -8.55 4.77
N ASP A 72 -15.69 -8.93 5.68
CA ASP A 72 -15.61 -10.28 6.23
C ASP A 72 -16.83 -10.65 7.09
N HIS A 73 -17.47 -9.64 7.69
CA HIS A 73 -18.65 -9.81 8.55
C HIS A 73 -19.98 -9.63 7.82
N LEU A 74 -19.96 -9.27 6.52
CA LEU A 74 -21.19 -9.17 5.72
C LEU A 74 -21.82 -10.55 5.48
N ASP A 75 -23.16 -10.60 5.51
CA ASP A 75 -23.90 -11.75 5.02
C ASP A 75 -24.01 -11.71 3.48
N LEU A 76 -22.99 -12.26 2.83
CA LEU A 76 -22.83 -12.24 1.37
C LEU A 76 -23.45 -13.45 0.67
N GLY A 77 -24.13 -14.34 1.41
CA GLY A 77 -24.69 -15.59 0.88
C GLY A 77 -23.67 -16.35 0.00
N ALA A 78 -24.02 -16.55 -1.27
CA ALA A 78 -23.18 -17.27 -2.24
C ALA A 78 -21.81 -16.60 -2.52
N GLN A 79 -21.66 -15.30 -2.28
CA GLN A 79 -20.42 -14.56 -2.55
C GLN A 79 -19.44 -14.55 -1.37
N ARG A 80 -19.80 -15.15 -0.23
CA ARG A 80 -19.01 -15.10 1.00
C ARG A 80 -17.60 -15.67 0.84
N SER A 81 -17.47 -16.83 0.19
CA SER A 81 -16.15 -17.45 0.01
C SER A 81 -15.23 -16.60 -0.87
N GLU A 82 -15.76 -15.99 -1.93
CA GLU A 82 -14.98 -15.14 -2.83
C GLU A 82 -14.57 -13.84 -2.15
N ALA A 83 -15.45 -13.24 -1.36
CA ALA A 83 -15.15 -12.04 -0.58
C ALA A 83 -14.07 -12.29 0.48
N LEU A 84 -14.14 -13.40 1.22
CA LEU A 84 -13.10 -13.76 2.20
C LEU A 84 -11.75 -14.03 1.53
N ALA A 85 -11.73 -14.67 0.36
CA ALA A 85 -10.51 -14.85 -0.41
C ALA A 85 -9.94 -13.50 -0.87
N LEU A 86 -10.80 -12.62 -1.40
CA LEU A 86 -10.44 -11.28 -1.83
C LEU A 86 -9.82 -10.46 -0.67
N THR A 87 -10.47 -10.42 0.50
CA THR A 87 -9.97 -9.65 1.65
C THR A 87 -8.66 -10.21 2.19
N ALA A 88 -8.50 -11.55 2.25
CA ALA A 88 -7.25 -12.18 2.64
C ALA A 88 -6.10 -11.82 1.68
N GLU A 89 -6.34 -11.87 0.37
CA GLU A 89 -5.35 -11.48 -0.63
C GLU A 89 -4.98 -9.99 -0.54
N ILE A 90 -5.95 -9.10 -0.30
CA ILE A 90 -5.69 -7.67 -0.12
C ILE A 90 -4.79 -7.42 1.09
N ARG A 91 -5.01 -8.12 2.22
CA ARG A 91 -4.13 -8.01 3.41
C ARG A 91 -2.68 -8.36 3.07
N VAL A 92 -2.47 -9.45 2.32
CA VAL A 92 -1.13 -9.87 1.88
C VAL A 92 -0.50 -8.80 0.97
N VAL A 93 -1.25 -8.28 0.00
CA VAL A 93 -0.75 -7.23 -0.91
C VAL A 93 -0.47 -5.92 -0.16
N ALA A 94 -1.29 -5.55 0.84
CA ALA A 94 -1.09 -4.37 1.67
C ALA A 94 0.23 -4.44 2.45
N HIS A 95 0.56 -5.60 3.04
CA HIS A 95 1.86 -5.80 3.69
C HIS A 95 3.03 -5.65 2.72
N ARG A 96 2.92 -6.23 1.51
CA ARG A 96 3.96 -6.11 0.48
C ARG A 96 4.11 -4.67 -0.03
N ARG A 97 3.00 -3.95 -0.18
CA ARG A 97 2.97 -2.52 -0.49
C ARG A 97 3.73 -1.71 0.56
N GLN A 98 3.45 -1.96 1.84
CA GLN A 98 4.11 -1.24 2.93
C GLN A 98 5.63 -1.47 2.91
N ALA A 99 6.08 -2.70 2.70
CA ALA A 99 7.50 -3.01 2.55
C ALA A 99 8.12 -2.26 1.35
N ALA A 100 7.47 -2.30 0.18
CA ALA A 100 7.95 -1.59 -1.02
C ALA A 100 8.11 -0.08 -0.79
N LEU A 101 7.14 0.55 -0.14
CA LEU A 101 7.17 1.98 0.18
C LEU A 101 8.26 2.32 1.21
N GLN A 102 8.49 1.44 2.20
CA GLN A 102 9.56 1.61 3.18
C GLN A 102 10.94 1.50 2.54
N ASP A 103 11.16 0.54 1.65
CA ASP A 103 12.43 0.40 0.94
C ASP A 103 12.69 1.55 -0.02
N LEU A 104 11.65 2.02 -0.71
CA LEU A 104 11.73 3.21 -1.53
C LEU A 104 12.11 4.46 -0.70
N ALA A 105 11.45 4.64 0.44
CA ALA A 105 11.74 5.75 1.35
C ALA A 105 13.19 5.67 1.84
N ARG A 106 13.67 4.48 2.19
CA ARG A 106 15.07 4.23 2.57
C ARG A 106 16.04 4.55 1.46
N ALA A 107 15.79 4.06 0.24
CA ALA A 107 16.62 4.36 -0.93
C ALA A 107 16.67 5.87 -1.21
N SER A 108 15.55 6.57 -1.03
CA SER A 108 15.46 8.03 -1.20
C SER A 108 16.26 8.78 -0.14
N LEU A 109 16.13 8.40 1.14
CA LEU A 109 16.90 8.99 2.25
C LEU A 109 18.41 8.79 2.06
N ASN A 110 18.83 7.58 1.68
CA ASN A 110 20.23 7.26 1.41
C ASN A 110 20.80 8.17 0.30
N ARG A 111 20.04 8.42 -0.77
CA ARG A 111 20.44 9.31 -1.86
C ARG A 111 20.54 10.77 -1.44
N MET A 112 19.71 11.20 -0.48
CA MET A 112 19.77 12.56 0.07
C MET A 112 20.89 12.73 1.10
N GLY A 113 21.67 11.69 1.42
CA GLY A 113 22.67 11.72 2.49
C GLY A 113 22.05 11.75 3.89
N LEU A 114 20.80 11.32 4.01
CA LEU A 114 20.00 11.34 5.23
C LEU A 114 19.80 9.92 5.80
N SER A 115 20.77 9.03 5.60
CA SER A 115 20.70 7.62 6.05
C SER A 115 20.64 7.46 7.57
N GLN A 116 20.92 8.52 8.32
CA GLN A 116 20.82 8.58 9.79
C GLN A 116 19.38 8.59 10.33
N PHE A 117 18.38 8.84 9.47
CA PHE A 117 16.98 8.70 9.87
C PHE A 117 16.60 7.23 9.71
N ASP A 118 16.77 6.46 10.79
CA ASP A 118 16.44 5.05 10.84
C ASP A 118 14.96 4.84 10.50
N LEU A 119 14.70 4.32 9.30
CA LEU A 119 13.43 3.67 9.02
C LEU A 119 13.50 2.26 9.60
N PRO A 120 12.43 1.78 10.28
CA PRO A 120 12.40 0.41 10.79
C PRO A 120 12.83 -0.58 9.71
N ALA A 121 13.63 -1.57 10.10
CA ALA A 121 14.23 -2.55 9.19
C ALA A 121 13.16 -3.40 8.49
N ALA A 122 12.56 -2.88 7.42
CA ALA A 122 11.83 -3.66 6.45
C ALA A 122 12.81 -4.55 5.67
N PRO A 123 12.49 -5.84 5.44
CA PRO A 123 13.27 -6.69 4.56
C PRO A 123 13.32 -6.07 3.17
N PRO A 124 14.48 -6.10 2.47
CA PRO A 124 14.61 -5.45 1.18
C PRO A 124 13.56 -5.99 0.20
N PHE A 125 12.70 -5.09 -0.27
CA PHE A 125 11.76 -5.32 -1.34
C PHE A 125 12.59 -5.67 -2.57
N GLY A 126 12.31 -6.85 -3.12
CA GLY A 126 13.10 -7.43 -4.20
C GLY A 126 13.13 -6.58 -5.46
N ASP A 127 13.93 -7.09 -6.41
CA ASP A 127 14.22 -6.59 -7.76
C ASP A 127 13.08 -5.82 -8.45
N ASP A 128 13.36 -4.88 -9.36
CA ASP A 128 12.37 -3.94 -9.95
C ASP A 128 11.06 -4.59 -10.47
N LYS A 129 11.12 -5.85 -10.89
CA LYS A 129 9.95 -6.67 -11.28
C LYS A 129 8.93 -6.88 -10.15
N ALA A 130 9.31 -6.63 -8.90
CA ALA A 130 8.46 -6.78 -7.73
C ALA A 130 7.35 -5.72 -7.68
N LEU A 131 7.62 -4.49 -8.15
CA LEU A 131 6.62 -3.41 -8.18
C LEU A 131 5.60 -3.65 -9.29
N ASP A 132 6.05 -4.06 -10.48
CA ASP A 132 5.17 -4.45 -11.60
C ASP A 132 4.28 -5.63 -11.22
N ALA A 133 4.86 -6.66 -10.59
CA ALA A 133 4.09 -7.80 -10.11
C ALA A 133 3.08 -7.42 -9.03
N LEU A 134 3.41 -6.43 -8.18
CA LEU A 134 2.49 -5.90 -7.19
C LEU A 134 1.37 -5.10 -7.85
N HIS A 135 1.69 -4.27 -8.84
CA HIS A 135 0.71 -3.52 -9.64
C HIS A 135 -0.26 -4.43 -10.37
N MET A 136 0.22 -5.45 -11.08
CA MET A 136 -0.64 -6.41 -11.79
C MET A 136 -1.56 -7.17 -10.82
N LYS A 137 -1.08 -7.51 -9.62
CA LYS A 137 -1.93 -8.09 -8.57
C LYS A 137 -2.99 -7.11 -8.11
N THR A 138 -2.64 -5.86 -7.85
CA THR A 138 -3.62 -4.82 -7.47
C THR A 138 -4.67 -4.61 -8.56
N CYS A 139 -4.30 -4.63 -9.84
CA CYS A 139 -5.24 -4.54 -10.96
C CYS A 139 -6.27 -5.70 -10.94
N ASP A 140 -5.85 -6.93 -10.68
CA ASP A 140 -6.78 -8.05 -10.53
C ASP A 140 -7.69 -7.90 -9.29
N LEU A 141 -7.14 -7.44 -8.16
CA LEU A 141 -7.94 -7.15 -6.97
C LEU A 141 -8.98 -6.05 -7.21
N VAL A 142 -8.63 -5.00 -7.96
CA VAL A 142 -9.58 -3.96 -8.40
C VAL A 142 -10.69 -4.62 -9.22
N ARG A 143 -10.36 -5.41 -10.24
CA ARG A 143 -11.33 -6.11 -11.07
C ARG A 143 -12.30 -6.97 -10.24
N ARG A 144 -11.77 -7.75 -9.29
CA ARG A 144 -12.57 -8.62 -8.40
C ARG A 144 -13.45 -7.80 -7.44
N SER A 145 -12.95 -6.68 -6.92
CA SER A 145 -13.74 -5.76 -6.08
C SER A 145 -14.91 -5.13 -6.85
N VAL A 146 -14.73 -4.80 -8.13
CA VAL A 146 -15.82 -4.32 -8.99
C VAL A 146 -16.87 -5.40 -9.21
N LEU A 147 -16.45 -6.65 -9.48
CA LEU A 147 -17.38 -7.77 -9.64
C LEU A 147 -18.18 -8.05 -8.36
N LEU A 148 -17.52 -7.98 -7.20
CA LEU A 148 -18.19 -8.10 -5.91
C LEU A 148 -19.21 -6.97 -5.70
N LEU A 149 -18.84 -5.72 -6.00
CA LEU A 149 -19.76 -4.59 -5.93
C LEU A 149 -21.00 -4.80 -6.81
N CYS A 150 -20.80 -5.23 -8.06
CA CYS A 150 -21.92 -5.51 -8.96
C CYS A 150 -22.82 -6.64 -8.43
N ALA A 151 -22.26 -7.67 -7.81
CA ALA A 151 -23.04 -8.75 -7.22
C ALA A 151 -23.86 -8.26 -6.01
N LEU A 152 -23.26 -7.42 -5.17
CA LEU A 152 -23.91 -6.77 -4.03
C LEU A 152 -25.06 -5.85 -4.45
N GLU A 153 -24.85 -5.02 -5.48
CA GLU A 153 -25.88 -4.13 -6.01
C GLU A 153 -27.06 -4.91 -6.62
N LYS A 154 -26.78 -6.03 -7.32
CA LYS A 154 -27.81 -6.92 -7.87
C LYS A 154 -28.62 -7.61 -6.78
N ALA A 155 -27.99 -8.06 -5.70
CA ALA A 155 -28.71 -8.74 -4.61
C ALA A 155 -29.68 -7.82 -3.85
N ARG A 156 -29.54 -6.50 -4.00
CA ARG A 156 -30.40 -5.47 -3.38
C ARG A 156 -31.52 -4.95 -4.27
N SER A 157 -31.49 -5.25 -5.57
CA SER A 157 -32.49 -4.82 -6.56
C SER A 157 -33.62 -5.84 -6.65
#